data_AF-A0A183IWP3-F1
#
_entry.id   AF-A0A183IWP3-F1
#
_cell.length_a   1.000
_cell.length_b   1.000
_cell.length_c   1.000
_cell.angle_alpha   90.00
_cell.angle_beta   90.00
_cell.angle_gamma   90.00
#
_symmetry.space_group_name_H-M   'P 1'
#
loop_
_entity.id
_entity.type
_entity.pdbx_description
1 polymer ?
#
loop_
_entity_poly.entity_id
_entity_poly.type
_entity_poly.pdbx_seq_one_letter_code
_entity_poly.pdbx_strand_id
1 'polypeptide(L)'
;MLIGSLLYAEFPILLFSATFVTTEPGNVGLLSSNLHKNFQTKVYWKRYIYLWINYAVYEELDAHNDENAREIYKTCLDLLPHKKFTFAKIWLLFAQFEIRQKNLNMARKILGTAIGKCPKDKLFKGYIDLELQLREFDRCRILYGKFLDFAPENCATWIKFAEMESLLGDVERARGIYELAIAQPALDMPEVLWKSYIDFETTQEEYDKARRLYRLLLDRTNHVKVWISLAKFEQSVSPEKVDVTRAVYRKANEALRTCEEKEQRLMLLEAWKQFEAITNGDAETLKEVEGELPKRVKKRRQIFQENGVAGWEEYYDYIFPSDESSQWSLKLLSVAKQWKQKQAQSSTEVCNNKNDLDGRNTENTQPKQIKEESSEKVREGDSDTDIESDDE
;
A
#
# COMPACT_ATOMS: atom_id res chain seq x y z
N MET A 1 -39.78 -22.03 -35.67
CA MET A 1 -38.65 -22.86 -35.19
C MET A 1 -37.50 -21.89 -34.93
N LEU A 2 -36.99 -21.60 -33.73
CA LEU A 2 -36.66 -22.43 -32.57
C LEU A 2 -36.43 -21.50 -31.35
N ILE A 3 -37.49 -20.96 -30.72
CA ILE A 3 -37.40 -20.31 -29.38
C ILE A 3 -38.66 -20.64 -28.56
N GLY A 4 -39.19 -21.86 -28.71
CA GLY A 4 -40.43 -22.32 -28.07
C GLY A 4 -40.24 -23.32 -26.93
N SER A 5 -38.99 -23.64 -26.55
CA SER A 5 -38.74 -24.88 -25.80
C SER A 5 -37.72 -24.76 -24.65
N LEU A 6 -37.59 -23.57 -24.04
CA LEU A 6 -36.73 -23.37 -22.86
C LEU A 6 -37.41 -22.53 -21.75
N LEU A 7 -38.74 -22.49 -21.72
CA LEU A 7 -39.52 -21.75 -20.72
C LEU A 7 -40.17 -22.64 -19.63
N TYR A 8 -39.64 -23.86 -19.41
CA TYR A 8 -40.19 -24.83 -18.44
C TYR A 8 -39.21 -25.31 -17.37
N ALA A 9 -38.25 -24.46 -16.98
CA ALA A 9 -37.43 -24.71 -15.79
C ALA A 9 -37.49 -23.49 -14.85
N GLU A 10 -38.22 -23.67 -13.75
CA GLU A 10 -38.21 -22.86 -12.51
C GLU A 10 -38.52 -21.36 -12.62
N PHE A 11 -39.82 -21.03 -12.67
CA PHE A 11 -40.36 -19.69 -12.44
C PHE A 11 -41.43 -19.69 -11.33
N PRO A 12 -41.14 -19.21 -10.11
CA PRO A 12 -42.17 -18.84 -9.15
C PRO A 12 -42.43 -17.32 -9.22
N ILE A 13 -42.74 -16.80 -10.41
CA ILE A 13 -43.09 -15.37 -10.62
C ILE A 13 -44.46 -15.22 -11.31
N LEU A 14 -44.98 -16.27 -11.98
CA LEU A 14 -46.28 -16.25 -12.64
C LEU A 14 -47.48 -16.53 -11.72
N LEU A 15 -47.34 -16.40 -10.41
CA LEU A 15 -48.46 -16.46 -9.46
C LEU A 15 -48.96 -15.09 -8.99
N PHE A 16 -48.36 -13.99 -9.45
CA PHE A 16 -48.74 -12.64 -9.00
C PHE A 16 -49.77 -11.94 -9.91
N SER A 17 -50.06 -12.45 -11.11
CA SER A 17 -51.11 -11.88 -11.97
C SER A 17 -52.44 -12.64 -11.96
N ALA A 18 -52.48 -13.87 -11.45
CA ALA A 18 -53.67 -14.74 -11.58
C ALA A 18 -54.48 -14.95 -10.28
N THR A 19 -54.09 -14.37 -9.14
CA THR A 19 -54.75 -14.58 -7.84
C THR A 19 -55.40 -13.33 -7.24
N PHE A 20 -55.59 -12.26 -8.02
CA PHE A 20 -56.30 -11.06 -7.55
C PHE A 20 -57.81 -11.06 -7.86
N VAL A 21 -58.36 -12.10 -8.50
CA VAL A 21 -59.77 -12.09 -8.92
C VAL A 21 -60.68 -13.05 -8.15
N THR A 22 -60.19 -14.09 -7.48
CA THR A 22 -61.09 -14.97 -6.72
C THR A 22 -60.41 -15.53 -5.47
N THR A 23 -61.08 -15.35 -4.33
CA THR A 23 -61.09 -16.15 -3.08
C THR A 23 -60.79 -15.39 -1.77
N GLU A 24 -61.86 -15.33 -0.97
CA GLU A 24 -62.09 -15.15 0.48
C GLU A 24 -61.02 -14.54 1.42
N PRO A 25 -61.45 -13.69 2.38
CA PRO A 25 -60.59 -12.79 3.17
C PRO A 25 -59.88 -13.44 4.38
N GLY A 26 -59.60 -14.75 4.34
CA GLY A 26 -59.16 -15.51 5.52
C GLY A 26 -57.68 -15.92 5.59
N ASN A 27 -56.94 -15.90 4.47
CA ASN A 27 -55.66 -16.63 4.39
C ASN A 27 -54.42 -15.79 4.02
N VAL A 28 -54.53 -14.46 4.09
CA VAL A 28 -53.48 -13.51 3.69
C VAL A 28 -52.32 -13.44 4.71
N GLY A 29 -52.54 -13.91 5.95
CA GLY A 29 -51.58 -13.77 7.05
C GLY A 29 -50.35 -14.69 6.96
N LEU A 30 -50.53 -15.96 6.58
CA LEU A 30 -49.50 -17.00 6.72
C LEU A 30 -48.58 -17.16 5.50
N LEU A 31 -49.01 -16.69 4.32
CA LEU A 31 -48.16 -16.64 3.12
C LEU A 31 -47.25 -15.40 3.11
N SER A 32 -47.62 -14.33 3.81
CA SER A 32 -46.79 -13.12 3.93
C SER A 32 -45.51 -13.35 4.74
N SER A 33 -45.57 -14.21 5.76
CA SER A 33 -44.46 -14.48 6.68
C SER A 33 -43.38 -15.40 6.09
N ASN A 34 -43.76 -16.32 5.21
CA ASN A 34 -42.83 -17.25 4.56
C ASN A 34 -42.16 -16.65 3.32
N LEU A 35 -42.83 -15.70 2.63
CA LEU A 35 -42.19 -14.93 1.57
C LEU A 35 -41.14 -13.97 2.14
N HIS A 36 -41.43 -13.31 3.28
CA HIS A 36 -40.52 -12.34 3.91
C HIS A 36 -39.19 -12.92 4.40
N LYS A 37 -39.13 -14.22 4.70
CA LYS A 37 -37.92 -14.85 5.24
C LYS A 37 -36.85 -15.19 4.20
N ASN A 38 -37.23 -15.38 2.92
CA ASN A 38 -36.28 -15.82 1.87
C ASN A 38 -35.70 -14.69 1.00
N PHE A 39 -36.21 -13.45 1.09
CA PHE A 39 -35.70 -12.29 0.33
C PHE A 39 -34.42 -11.66 0.92
N GLN A 40 -33.70 -12.33 1.82
CA GLN A 40 -32.56 -11.71 2.51
C GLN A 40 -31.23 -11.80 1.76
N THR A 41 -31.14 -12.55 0.67
CA THR A 41 -29.90 -12.72 -0.09
C THR A 41 -29.71 -11.59 -1.11
N LYS A 42 -28.58 -10.87 -0.99
CA LYS A 42 -28.16 -9.72 -1.84
C LYS A 42 -28.27 -9.97 -3.36
N VAL A 43 -28.33 -11.22 -3.80
CA VAL A 43 -28.39 -11.65 -5.20
C VAL A 43 -29.79 -11.49 -5.80
N TYR A 44 -30.86 -11.85 -5.08
CA TYR A 44 -32.22 -11.75 -5.61
C TYR A 44 -32.67 -10.30 -5.76
N TRP A 45 -32.29 -9.42 -4.83
CA TRP A 45 -32.53 -7.99 -4.96
C TRP A 45 -31.80 -7.39 -6.16
N LYS A 46 -30.57 -7.81 -6.46
CA LYS A 46 -29.88 -7.38 -7.69
C LYS A 46 -30.65 -7.80 -8.94
N ARG A 47 -31.07 -9.07 -9.04
CA ARG A 47 -31.83 -9.58 -10.20
C ARG A 47 -33.17 -8.86 -10.34
N TYR A 48 -33.88 -8.66 -9.24
CA TYR A 48 -35.15 -7.94 -9.19
C TYR A 48 -34.98 -6.49 -9.65
N ILE A 49 -33.93 -5.79 -9.21
CA ILE A 49 -33.61 -4.43 -9.66
C ILE A 49 -33.30 -4.36 -11.14
N TYR A 50 -32.54 -5.32 -11.67
CA TYR A 50 -32.27 -5.36 -13.11
C TYR A 50 -33.54 -5.59 -13.94
N LEU A 51 -34.49 -6.36 -13.43
CA LEU A 51 -35.81 -6.51 -14.06
C LEU A 51 -36.54 -5.17 -14.12
N TRP A 52 -36.58 -4.40 -13.01
CA TRP A 52 -37.16 -3.06 -12.99
C TRP A 52 -36.45 -2.08 -13.91
N ILE A 53 -35.12 -2.11 -13.95
CA ILE A 53 -34.33 -1.27 -14.87
C ILE A 53 -34.66 -1.62 -16.32
N ASN A 54 -34.70 -2.91 -16.67
CA ASN A 54 -35.04 -3.34 -18.03
C ASN A 54 -36.48 -2.97 -18.39
N TYR A 55 -37.41 -3.06 -17.44
CA TYR A 55 -38.79 -2.65 -17.66
C TYR A 55 -38.90 -1.13 -17.89
N ALA A 56 -38.20 -0.32 -17.10
CA ALA A 56 -38.18 1.13 -17.29
C ALA A 56 -37.50 1.53 -18.61
N VAL A 57 -36.43 0.84 -19.01
CA VAL A 57 -35.75 1.08 -20.30
C VAL A 57 -36.64 0.64 -21.48
N TYR A 58 -37.39 -0.46 -21.34
CA TYR A 58 -38.35 -0.91 -22.34
C TYR A 58 -39.47 0.11 -22.54
N GLU A 59 -40.06 0.61 -21.47
CA GLU A 59 -41.13 1.62 -21.55
C GLU A 59 -40.63 2.95 -22.14
N GLU A 60 -39.36 3.30 -21.91
CA GLU A 60 -38.73 4.48 -22.50
C GLU A 60 -38.45 4.32 -24.00
N LEU A 61 -37.83 3.19 -24.41
CA LEU A 61 -37.35 3.00 -25.77
C LEU A 61 -38.42 2.46 -26.73
N ASP A 62 -39.24 1.52 -26.28
CA ASP A 62 -40.20 0.81 -27.14
C ASP A 62 -41.62 1.36 -27.00
N ALA A 63 -42.03 1.79 -25.80
CA ALA A 63 -43.38 2.30 -25.56
C ALA A 63 -43.50 3.83 -25.66
N HIS A 64 -42.36 4.56 -25.63
CA HIS A 64 -42.28 6.03 -25.62
C HIS A 64 -43.19 6.71 -24.59
N ASN A 65 -43.51 6.03 -23.49
CA ASN A 65 -44.39 6.53 -22.44
C ASN A 65 -43.54 7.02 -21.25
N ASP A 66 -43.09 8.27 -21.34
CA ASP A 66 -42.17 8.87 -20.37
C ASP A 66 -42.78 9.01 -18.97
N GLU A 67 -44.10 9.19 -18.87
CA GLU A 67 -44.80 9.32 -17.58
C GLU A 67 -44.83 7.99 -16.83
N ASN A 68 -45.14 6.89 -17.52
CA ASN A 68 -45.12 5.55 -16.94
C ASN A 68 -43.70 5.17 -16.51
N ALA A 69 -42.68 5.47 -17.33
CA ALA A 69 -41.30 5.23 -16.95
C ALA A 69 -40.92 5.94 -15.65
N ARG A 70 -41.37 7.20 -15.44
CA ARG A 70 -41.16 7.94 -14.18
C ARG A 70 -41.85 7.27 -13.00
N GLU A 71 -43.09 6.81 -13.16
CA GLU A 71 -43.82 6.10 -12.11
C GLU A 71 -43.17 4.76 -11.75
N ILE A 72 -42.67 4.04 -12.75
CA ILE A 72 -41.91 2.80 -12.57
C ILE A 72 -40.64 3.06 -11.76
N TYR A 73 -39.90 4.13 -12.04
CA TYR A 73 -38.74 4.51 -11.23
C TYR A 73 -39.14 4.89 -9.79
N LYS A 74 -40.23 5.66 -9.59
CA LYS A 74 -40.70 6.04 -8.25
C LYS A 74 -41.14 4.83 -7.43
N THR A 75 -41.98 3.97 -8.00
CA THR A 75 -42.45 2.73 -7.36
C THR A 75 -41.28 1.79 -7.05
N CYS A 76 -40.32 1.67 -7.97
CA CYS A 76 -39.09 0.91 -7.72
C CYS A 76 -38.32 1.49 -6.51
N LEU A 77 -38.20 2.81 -6.40
CA LEU A 77 -37.52 3.45 -5.25
C LEU A 77 -38.26 3.25 -3.92
N ASP A 78 -39.60 3.30 -3.92
CA ASP A 78 -40.40 3.11 -2.71
C ASP A 78 -40.37 1.66 -2.21
N LEU A 79 -40.31 0.69 -3.13
CA LEU A 79 -40.17 -0.73 -2.79
C LEU A 79 -38.79 -1.10 -2.24
N LEU A 80 -37.77 -0.26 -2.46
CA LEU A 80 -36.40 -0.56 -2.05
C LEU A 80 -36.15 -0.24 -0.57
N PRO A 81 -35.75 -1.23 0.25
CA PRO A 81 -35.36 -0.98 1.62
C PRO A 81 -33.98 -0.32 1.67
N HIS A 82 -33.96 1.01 1.58
CA HIS A 82 -32.76 1.85 1.59
C HIS A 82 -31.87 1.68 2.85
N LYS A 83 -32.39 1.09 3.93
CA LYS A 83 -31.63 0.82 5.17
C LYS A 83 -30.80 -0.46 5.12
N LYS A 84 -31.17 -1.45 4.28
CA LYS A 84 -30.53 -2.78 4.22
C LYS A 84 -29.73 -2.99 2.94
N PHE A 85 -30.24 -2.48 1.83
CA PHE A 85 -29.61 -2.63 0.52
C PHE A 85 -29.86 -1.38 -0.32
N THR A 86 -28.78 -0.73 -0.72
CA THR A 86 -28.84 0.50 -1.52
C THR A 86 -28.15 0.27 -2.85
N PHE A 87 -28.88 0.45 -3.94
CA PHE A 87 -28.36 0.31 -5.28
C PHE A 87 -28.21 1.68 -5.93
N ALA A 88 -27.00 2.25 -5.81
CA ALA A 88 -26.67 3.57 -6.35
C ALA A 88 -27.00 3.71 -7.85
N LYS A 89 -26.90 2.62 -8.61
CA LYS A 89 -27.11 2.63 -10.06
C LYS A 89 -28.57 2.94 -10.46
N ILE A 90 -29.59 2.61 -9.66
CA ILE A 90 -30.98 3.02 -9.98
C ILE A 90 -31.14 4.53 -9.89
N TRP A 91 -30.63 5.14 -8.81
CA TRP A 91 -30.70 6.60 -8.63
C TRP A 91 -29.99 7.35 -9.77
N LEU A 92 -28.82 6.85 -10.20
CA LEU A 92 -28.11 7.42 -11.33
C LEU A 92 -28.88 7.25 -12.64
N LEU A 93 -29.46 6.08 -12.88
CA LEU A 93 -30.28 5.84 -14.08
C LEU A 93 -31.53 6.72 -14.09
N PHE A 94 -32.19 6.91 -12.94
CA PHE A 94 -33.35 7.78 -12.83
C PHE A 94 -32.99 9.25 -13.07
N ALA A 95 -31.83 9.71 -12.56
CA ALA A 95 -31.33 11.04 -12.87
C ALA A 95 -31.00 11.20 -14.37
N GLN A 96 -30.34 10.21 -14.97
CA GLN A 96 -30.04 10.17 -16.42
C GLN A 96 -31.31 10.17 -17.27
N PHE A 97 -32.36 9.47 -16.84
CA PHE A 97 -33.68 9.50 -17.46
C PHE A 97 -34.26 10.92 -17.44
N GLU A 98 -34.33 11.58 -16.28
CA GLU A 98 -34.85 12.95 -16.20
C GLU A 98 -34.01 13.96 -16.99
N ILE A 99 -32.70 13.73 -17.17
CA ILE A 99 -31.84 14.54 -18.04
C ILE A 99 -32.24 14.37 -19.52
N ARG A 100 -32.52 13.14 -19.97
CA ARG A 100 -33.02 12.90 -21.34
C ARG A 100 -34.36 13.59 -21.58
N GLN A 101 -35.21 13.61 -20.55
CA GLN A 101 -36.48 14.34 -20.52
C GLN A 101 -36.33 15.86 -20.32
N LYS A 102 -35.09 16.39 -20.31
CA LYS A 102 -34.74 17.81 -20.13
C LYS A 102 -35.19 18.41 -18.78
N ASN A 103 -35.52 17.57 -17.79
CA ASN A 103 -35.97 17.98 -16.47
C ASN A 103 -34.81 18.03 -15.45
N LEU A 104 -33.90 18.98 -15.63
CA LEU A 104 -32.71 19.15 -14.78
C LEU A 104 -33.04 19.36 -13.30
N ASN A 105 -34.10 20.12 -13.00
CA ASN A 105 -34.51 20.39 -11.63
C ASN A 105 -34.97 19.12 -10.91
N MET A 106 -35.66 18.21 -11.62
CA MET A 106 -36.11 16.96 -11.04
C MET A 106 -34.91 16.02 -10.83
N ALA A 107 -34.01 15.93 -11.81
CA ALA A 107 -32.77 15.15 -11.68
C ALA A 107 -31.95 15.56 -10.44
N ARG A 108 -31.78 16.88 -10.20
CA ARG A 108 -31.10 17.42 -9.01
C ARG A 108 -31.82 17.07 -7.71
N LYS A 109 -33.16 17.18 -7.67
CA LYS A 109 -33.95 16.77 -6.50
C LYS A 109 -33.79 15.29 -6.20
N ILE A 110 -33.85 14.44 -7.23
CA ILE A 110 -33.66 12.99 -7.10
C ILE A 110 -32.28 12.67 -6.53
N LEU A 111 -31.22 13.22 -7.12
CA LEU A 111 -29.85 12.99 -6.65
C LEU A 111 -29.61 13.55 -5.24
N GLY A 112 -30.20 14.71 -4.92
CA GLY A 112 -30.17 15.27 -3.56
C GLY A 112 -30.88 14.37 -2.54
N THR A 113 -32.07 13.85 -2.87
CA THR A 113 -32.77 12.87 -2.01
C THR A 113 -32.02 11.55 -1.90
N ALA A 114 -31.33 11.14 -2.96
CA ALA A 114 -30.51 9.92 -2.98
C ALA A 114 -29.34 10.04 -1.99
N ILE A 115 -28.64 11.18 -1.97
CA ILE A 115 -27.55 11.43 -1.01
C ILE A 115 -28.06 11.47 0.42
N GLY A 116 -29.19 12.15 0.67
CA GLY A 116 -29.79 12.24 2.00
C GLY A 116 -30.26 10.90 2.55
N LYS A 117 -30.85 10.04 1.70
CA LYS A 117 -31.30 8.69 2.10
C LYS A 117 -30.14 7.69 2.16
N CYS A 118 -29.18 7.80 1.25
CA CYS A 118 -28.15 6.80 0.97
C CYS A 118 -26.83 7.48 0.58
N PRO A 119 -26.00 7.95 1.52
CA PRO A 119 -24.72 8.51 1.18
C PRO A 119 -23.78 7.38 0.71
N LYS A 120 -23.42 7.40 -0.58
CA LYS A 120 -22.47 6.46 -1.20
C LYS A 120 -21.56 7.20 -2.15
N ASP A 121 -20.29 6.85 -2.17
CA ASP A 121 -19.26 7.45 -3.02
C ASP A 121 -19.64 7.46 -4.51
N LYS A 122 -20.28 6.38 -4.98
CA LYS A 122 -20.72 6.29 -6.38
C LYS A 122 -21.82 7.30 -6.73
N LEU A 123 -22.69 7.65 -5.77
CA LEU A 123 -23.72 8.66 -5.98
C LEU A 123 -23.12 10.06 -5.99
N PHE A 124 -22.21 10.36 -5.06
CA PHE A 124 -21.47 11.62 -5.08
C PHE A 124 -20.71 11.79 -6.39
N LYS A 125 -19.93 10.78 -6.81
CA LYS A 125 -19.21 10.78 -8.09
C LYS A 125 -20.14 11.04 -9.28
N GLY A 126 -21.23 10.27 -9.40
CA GLY A 126 -22.17 10.45 -10.50
C GLY A 126 -22.93 11.80 -10.49
N TYR A 127 -23.17 12.40 -9.32
CA TYR A 127 -23.78 13.73 -9.24
C TYR A 127 -22.78 14.83 -9.57
N ILE A 128 -21.54 14.71 -9.10
CA ILE A 128 -20.46 15.64 -9.45
C ILE A 128 -20.18 15.57 -10.96
N ASP A 129 -20.10 14.37 -11.55
CA ASP A 129 -19.89 14.20 -12.99
C ASP A 129 -21.01 14.89 -13.79
N LEU A 130 -22.26 14.82 -13.31
CA LEU A 130 -23.40 15.52 -13.90
C LEU A 130 -23.24 17.04 -13.83
N GLU A 131 -22.98 17.60 -12.64
CA GLU A 131 -22.87 19.05 -12.48
C GLU A 131 -21.63 19.60 -13.21
N LEU A 132 -20.57 18.80 -13.33
CA LEU A 132 -19.38 19.12 -14.13
C LEU A 132 -19.72 19.20 -15.63
N GLN A 133 -20.55 18.28 -16.13
CA GLN A 133 -21.06 18.34 -17.51
C GLN A 133 -21.93 19.59 -17.76
N LEU A 134 -22.70 20.00 -16.76
CA LEU A 134 -23.52 21.23 -16.81
C LEU A 134 -22.69 22.51 -16.59
N ARG A 135 -21.41 22.40 -16.25
CA ARG A 135 -20.47 23.50 -15.92
C ARG A 135 -20.92 24.35 -14.73
N GLU A 136 -21.63 23.75 -13.79
CA GLU A 136 -22.14 24.41 -12.59
C GLU A 136 -21.18 24.22 -11.41
N PHE A 137 -20.02 24.88 -11.50
CA PHE A 137 -18.88 24.66 -10.59
C PHE A 137 -19.19 25.03 -9.13
N ASP A 138 -20.03 26.02 -8.88
CA ASP A 138 -20.42 26.39 -7.51
C ASP A 138 -21.21 25.29 -6.81
N ARG A 139 -22.03 24.55 -7.56
CA ARG A 139 -22.72 23.37 -7.02
C ARG A 139 -21.75 22.22 -6.81
N CYS A 140 -20.79 22.02 -7.71
CA CYS A 140 -19.71 21.05 -7.53
C CYS A 140 -18.95 21.30 -6.22
N ARG A 141 -18.63 22.56 -5.90
CA ARG A 141 -17.97 22.93 -4.63
C ARG A 141 -18.77 22.53 -3.40
N ILE A 142 -20.07 22.83 -3.38
CA ILE A 142 -20.96 22.44 -2.27
C ILE A 142 -21.06 20.92 -2.17
N LEU A 143 -21.08 20.21 -3.31
CA LEU A 143 -21.14 18.75 -3.36
C LEU A 143 -19.86 18.10 -2.86
N TYR A 144 -18.69 18.60 -3.25
CA TYR A 144 -17.41 18.15 -2.72
C TYR A 144 -17.32 18.41 -1.22
N GLY A 145 -17.73 19.59 -0.73
CA GLY A 145 -17.79 19.87 0.71
C GLY A 145 -18.62 18.83 1.48
N LYS A 146 -19.85 18.58 1.03
CA LYS A 146 -20.72 17.54 1.62
C LYS A 146 -20.15 16.13 1.51
N PHE A 147 -19.39 15.85 0.44
CA PHE A 147 -18.77 14.54 0.26
C PHE A 147 -17.59 14.34 1.22
N LEU A 148 -16.81 15.40 1.46
CA LEU A 148 -15.72 15.42 2.44
C LEU A 148 -16.23 15.36 3.88
N ASP A 149 -17.37 15.99 4.19
CA ASP A 149 -18.03 15.85 5.49
C ASP A 149 -18.44 14.41 5.77
N PHE A 150 -18.86 13.67 4.73
CA PHE A 150 -19.29 12.28 4.84
C PHE A 150 -18.11 11.29 4.88
N ALA A 151 -17.08 11.52 4.07
CA ALA A 151 -15.95 10.61 3.92
C ALA A 151 -14.62 11.39 3.86
N PRO A 152 -14.14 11.94 4.99
CA PRO A 152 -12.89 12.70 5.04
C PRO A 152 -11.66 11.81 4.78
N GLU A 153 -11.78 10.50 5.02
CA GLU A 153 -10.71 9.52 4.85
C GLU A 153 -10.35 9.24 3.38
N ASN A 154 -11.24 9.56 2.44
CA ASN A 154 -11.09 9.18 1.04
C ASN A 154 -10.18 10.17 0.28
N CYS A 155 -8.90 9.83 0.15
CA CYS A 155 -7.90 10.61 -0.59
C CYS A 155 -8.28 10.89 -2.05
N ALA A 156 -8.96 9.97 -2.73
CA ALA A 156 -9.33 10.15 -4.14
C ALA A 156 -10.35 11.29 -4.32
N THR A 157 -11.15 11.57 -3.30
CA THR A 157 -12.11 12.68 -3.30
C THR A 157 -11.38 14.02 -3.20
N TRP A 158 -10.40 14.13 -2.30
CA TRP A 158 -9.56 15.31 -2.13
C TRP A 158 -8.80 15.66 -3.41
N ILE A 159 -8.18 14.65 -4.04
CA ILE A 159 -7.44 14.81 -5.31
C ILE A 159 -8.37 15.36 -6.40
N LYS A 160 -9.54 14.72 -6.61
CA LYS A 160 -10.49 15.18 -7.63
C LYS A 160 -11.03 16.58 -7.37
N PHE A 161 -11.19 16.96 -6.10
CA PHE A 161 -11.64 18.30 -5.76
C PHE A 161 -10.57 19.36 -6.09
N ALA A 162 -9.31 19.06 -5.75
CA ALA A 162 -8.18 19.93 -6.09
C ALA A 162 -7.92 19.99 -7.60
N GLU A 163 -8.02 18.88 -8.32
CA GLU A 163 -7.95 18.83 -9.79
C GLU A 163 -9.01 19.73 -10.42
N MET A 164 -10.25 19.70 -9.91
CA MET A 164 -11.35 20.53 -10.40
C MET A 164 -11.07 22.03 -10.20
N GLU A 165 -10.61 22.45 -9.01
CA GLU A 165 -10.24 23.86 -8.76
C GLU A 165 -9.00 24.28 -9.57
N SER A 166 -8.05 23.37 -9.80
CA SER A 166 -6.91 23.62 -10.68
C SER A 166 -7.34 23.84 -12.13
N LEU A 167 -8.34 23.10 -12.62
CA LEU A 167 -8.89 23.29 -13.97
C LEU A 167 -9.62 24.64 -14.11
N LEU A 168 -10.13 25.19 -13.01
CA LEU A 168 -10.75 26.52 -12.97
C LEU A 168 -9.71 27.65 -12.90
N GLY A 169 -8.44 27.33 -12.64
CA GLY A 169 -7.35 28.30 -12.48
C GLY A 169 -7.21 28.86 -11.06
N ASP A 170 -8.01 28.39 -10.10
CA ASP A 170 -7.97 28.83 -8.70
C ASP A 170 -6.87 28.05 -7.92
N VAL A 171 -5.60 28.38 -8.20
CA VAL A 171 -4.42 27.71 -7.65
C VAL A 171 -4.37 27.80 -6.12
N GLU A 172 -4.70 28.95 -5.55
CA GLU A 172 -4.69 29.17 -4.09
C GLU A 172 -5.70 28.28 -3.36
N ARG A 173 -6.89 28.11 -3.95
CA ARG A 173 -7.92 27.23 -3.37
C ARG A 173 -7.51 25.78 -3.48
N ALA A 174 -6.97 25.36 -4.63
CA ALA A 174 -6.44 24.01 -4.80
C ALA A 174 -5.34 23.69 -3.77
N ARG A 175 -4.43 24.63 -3.48
CA ARG A 175 -3.42 24.50 -2.40
C ARG A 175 -4.06 24.34 -1.04
N GLY A 176 -5.02 25.21 -0.69
CA GLY A 176 -5.73 25.12 0.58
C GLY A 176 -6.43 23.77 0.76
N ILE A 177 -6.99 23.20 -0.31
CA ILE A 177 -7.59 21.86 -0.29
C ILE A 177 -6.54 20.78 0.00
N TYR A 178 -5.36 20.83 -0.64
CA TYR A 178 -4.27 19.89 -0.38
C TYR A 178 -3.71 20.02 1.05
N GLU A 179 -3.54 21.24 1.56
CA GLU A 179 -3.08 21.48 2.93
C GLU A 179 -4.09 20.95 3.96
N LEU A 180 -5.40 21.20 3.74
CA LEU A 180 -6.46 20.64 4.57
C LEU A 180 -6.47 19.11 4.54
N ALA A 181 -6.22 18.51 3.37
CA ALA A 181 -6.13 17.07 3.23
C ALA A 181 -4.93 16.50 4.01
N ILE A 182 -3.75 17.12 3.94
CA ILE A 182 -2.55 16.70 4.69
C ILE A 182 -2.73 16.83 6.21
N ALA A 183 -3.47 17.85 6.66
CA ALA A 183 -3.79 18.06 8.06
C ALA A 183 -4.67 16.95 8.66
N GLN A 184 -5.35 16.15 7.82
CA GLN A 184 -6.17 15.05 8.32
C GLN A 184 -5.31 13.89 8.88
N PRO A 185 -5.58 13.42 10.10
CA PRO A 185 -4.79 12.36 10.74
C PRO A 185 -5.10 10.95 10.20
N ALA A 186 -6.31 10.72 9.69
CA ALA A 186 -6.76 9.43 9.16
C ALA A 186 -7.02 9.52 7.65
N LEU A 187 -6.01 9.16 6.87
CA LEU A 187 -6.08 9.09 5.41
C LEU A 187 -5.83 7.63 4.97
N ASP A 188 -6.67 7.11 4.08
CA ASP A 188 -6.60 5.72 3.58
C ASP A 188 -5.30 5.47 2.78
N MET A 189 -4.99 6.39 1.86
CA MET A 189 -3.78 6.31 1.01
C MET A 189 -3.07 7.66 0.97
N PRO A 190 -2.26 8.00 1.99
CA PRO A 190 -1.55 9.27 2.06
C PRO A 190 -0.56 9.45 0.90
N GLU A 191 0.13 8.39 0.48
CA GLU A 191 1.18 8.45 -0.55
C GLU A 191 0.68 9.02 -1.89
N VAL A 192 -0.52 8.60 -2.32
CA VAL A 192 -1.11 9.03 -3.59
C VAL A 192 -1.47 10.52 -3.54
N LEU A 193 -1.95 10.99 -2.38
CA LEU A 193 -2.26 12.40 -2.15
C LEU A 193 -0.99 13.27 -2.21
N TRP A 194 0.08 12.85 -1.53
CA TRP A 194 1.37 13.56 -1.56
C TRP A 194 1.94 13.65 -2.97
N LYS A 195 1.92 12.54 -3.72
CA LYS A 195 2.35 12.53 -5.11
C LYS A 195 1.54 13.51 -5.95
N SER A 196 0.21 13.47 -5.85
CA SER A 196 -0.68 14.39 -6.57
C SER A 196 -0.39 15.86 -6.24
N TYR A 197 -0.10 16.16 -4.98
CA TYR A 197 0.19 17.53 -4.57
C TYR A 197 1.55 18.02 -5.09
N ILE A 198 2.56 17.16 -5.09
CA ILE A 198 3.88 17.46 -5.68
C ILE A 198 3.77 17.64 -7.20
N ASP A 199 3.05 16.75 -7.89
CA ASP A 199 2.81 16.84 -9.33
C ASP A 199 2.05 18.15 -9.67
N PHE A 200 1.11 18.57 -8.81
CA PHE A 200 0.41 19.85 -8.92
C PHE A 200 1.36 21.05 -8.78
N GLU A 201 2.18 21.14 -7.72
CA GLU A 201 3.12 22.25 -7.56
C GLU A 201 4.18 22.28 -8.67
N THR A 202 4.58 21.11 -9.18
CA THR A 202 5.48 21.01 -10.34
C THR A 202 4.84 21.56 -11.60
N THR A 203 3.54 21.31 -11.81
CA THR A 203 2.77 21.85 -12.95
C THR A 203 2.60 23.37 -12.85
N GLN A 204 2.53 23.91 -11.63
CA GLN A 204 2.46 25.35 -11.36
C GLN A 204 3.83 26.06 -11.35
N GLU A 205 4.91 25.35 -11.70
CA GLU A 205 6.31 25.83 -11.76
C GLU A 205 6.86 26.39 -10.42
N GLU A 206 6.22 26.05 -9.31
CA GLU A 206 6.57 26.54 -7.98
C GLU A 206 7.50 25.55 -7.27
N TYR A 207 8.70 25.43 -7.81
CA TYR A 207 9.67 24.41 -7.41
C TYR A 207 10.11 24.51 -5.95
N ASP A 208 10.13 25.71 -5.38
CA ASP A 208 10.52 25.90 -3.97
C ASP A 208 9.47 25.35 -3.00
N LYS A 209 8.18 25.45 -3.35
CA LYS A 209 7.10 24.82 -2.58
C LYS A 209 7.20 23.29 -2.72
N ALA A 210 7.38 22.78 -3.93
CA ALA A 210 7.57 21.34 -4.16
C ALA A 210 8.75 20.77 -3.34
N ARG A 211 9.89 21.47 -3.26
CA ARG A 211 11.03 21.07 -2.41
C ARG A 211 10.67 21.01 -0.92
N ARG A 212 9.88 21.97 -0.42
CA ARG A 212 9.40 21.95 0.97
C ARG A 212 8.48 20.76 1.23
N LEU A 213 7.59 20.44 0.29
CA LEU A 213 6.71 19.27 0.38
C LEU A 213 7.50 17.96 0.40
N TYR A 214 8.53 17.83 -0.43
CA TYR A 214 9.42 16.67 -0.38
C TYR A 214 10.13 16.53 0.97
N ARG A 215 10.63 17.63 1.56
CA ARG A 215 11.25 17.60 2.89
C ARG A 215 10.25 17.15 3.96
N LEU A 216 9.05 17.72 3.96
CA LEU A 216 7.98 17.36 4.90
C LEU A 216 7.56 15.89 4.75
N LEU A 217 7.50 15.39 3.51
CA LEU A 217 7.21 13.99 3.23
C LEU A 217 8.32 13.06 3.71
N LEU A 218 9.59 13.45 3.57
CA LEU A 218 10.73 12.68 4.06
C LEU A 218 10.82 12.65 5.59
N ASP A 219 10.49 13.77 6.25
CA ASP A 219 10.43 13.85 7.71
C ASP A 219 9.34 12.91 8.28
N ARG A 220 8.22 12.75 7.56
CA ARG A 220 7.14 11.83 7.96
C ARG A 220 7.40 10.39 7.53
N THR A 221 7.95 10.20 6.33
CA THR A 221 8.13 8.90 5.70
C THR A 221 9.50 8.83 5.02
N ASN A 222 10.47 8.20 5.68
CA ASN A 222 11.82 8.01 5.13
C ASN A 222 11.85 6.82 4.12
N HIS A 223 10.99 6.88 3.11
CA HIS A 223 10.88 5.83 2.09
C HIS A 223 11.73 6.12 0.85
N VAL A 224 12.33 5.07 0.29
CA VAL A 224 13.22 5.17 -0.88
C VAL A 224 12.56 5.76 -2.11
N LYS A 225 11.30 5.40 -2.36
CA LYS A 225 10.57 5.92 -3.53
C LYS A 225 10.50 7.44 -3.50
N VAL A 226 10.36 8.04 -2.32
CA VAL A 226 10.33 9.49 -2.15
C VAL A 226 11.68 10.11 -2.48
N TRP A 227 12.79 9.55 -1.99
CA TRP A 227 14.14 9.98 -2.32
C TRP A 227 14.44 9.91 -3.83
N ILE A 228 14.07 8.80 -4.48
CA ILE A 228 14.24 8.64 -5.94
C ILE A 228 13.39 9.69 -6.68
N SER A 229 12.15 9.93 -6.26
CA SER A 229 11.30 10.96 -6.88
C SER A 229 11.86 12.37 -6.71
N LEU A 230 12.42 12.70 -5.53
CA LEU A 230 13.07 13.99 -5.30
C LEU A 230 14.30 14.17 -6.20
N ALA A 231 15.13 13.14 -6.36
CA ALA A 231 16.29 13.20 -7.25
C ALA A 231 15.88 13.38 -8.72
N LYS A 232 14.86 12.65 -9.18
CA LYS A 232 14.29 12.83 -10.53
C LYS A 232 13.67 14.23 -10.71
N PHE A 233 13.03 14.76 -9.67
CA PHE A 233 12.48 16.10 -9.67
C PHE A 233 13.58 17.16 -9.82
N GLU A 234 14.65 17.12 -9.02
CA GLU A 234 15.77 18.08 -9.16
C GLU A 234 16.44 17.97 -10.54
N GLN A 235 16.54 16.76 -11.09
CA GLN A 235 17.01 16.56 -12.47
C GLN A 235 16.10 17.24 -13.51
N SER A 236 14.77 17.17 -13.34
CA SER A 236 13.83 17.84 -14.26
C SER A 236 13.82 19.37 -14.13
N VAL A 237 14.05 19.91 -12.94
CA VAL A 237 14.01 21.36 -12.69
C VAL A 237 15.30 22.03 -13.12
N SER A 238 16.46 21.41 -12.88
CA SER A 238 17.75 22.00 -13.20
C SER A 238 18.75 20.92 -13.66
N PRO A 239 18.76 20.57 -14.96
CA PRO A 239 19.68 19.57 -15.50
C PRO A 239 21.15 20.01 -15.41
N GLU A 240 21.42 21.31 -15.32
CA GLU A 240 22.77 21.87 -15.19
C GLU A 240 23.37 21.68 -13.79
N LYS A 241 22.54 21.55 -12.75
CA LYS A 241 22.98 21.45 -11.35
C LYS A 241 23.08 20.00 -10.87
N VAL A 242 23.89 19.21 -11.57
CA VAL A 242 24.14 17.78 -11.26
C VAL A 242 24.58 17.58 -9.81
N ASP A 243 25.33 18.54 -9.24
CA ASP A 243 25.85 18.47 -7.86
C ASP A 243 24.74 18.48 -6.81
N VAL A 244 23.62 19.18 -7.05
CA VAL A 244 22.48 19.21 -6.13
C VAL A 244 21.82 17.83 -6.09
N THR A 245 21.61 17.22 -7.27
CA THR A 245 21.03 15.88 -7.39
C THR A 245 21.93 14.83 -6.75
N ARG A 246 23.27 14.93 -6.93
CA ARG A 246 24.25 14.07 -6.24
C ARG A 246 24.18 14.23 -4.72
N ALA A 247 24.06 15.45 -4.23
CA ALA A 247 23.92 15.72 -2.80
C ALA A 247 22.62 15.09 -2.22
N VAL A 248 21.53 15.06 -2.99
CA VAL A 248 20.30 14.36 -2.61
C VAL A 248 20.54 12.85 -2.50
N TYR A 249 21.20 12.22 -3.47
CA TYR A 249 21.53 10.79 -3.42
C TYR A 249 22.44 10.43 -2.23
N ARG A 250 23.45 11.28 -1.93
CA ARG A 250 24.31 11.08 -0.74
C ARG A 250 23.51 11.14 0.56
N LYS A 251 22.68 12.18 0.72
CA LYS A 251 21.79 12.31 1.89
C LYS A 251 20.81 11.15 2.01
N ALA A 252 20.26 10.69 0.89
CA ALA A 252 19.40 9.53 0.86
C ALA A 252 20.13 8.25 1.29
N ASN A 253 21.38 8.04 0.83
CA ASN A 253 22.20 6.90 1.24
C ASN A 253 22.50 6.93 2.75
N GLU A 254 22.81 8.12 3.30
CA GLU A 254 23.00 8.30 4.74
C GLU A 254 21.73 8.02 5.54
N ALA A 255 20.59 8.55 5.11
CA ALA A 255 19.29 8.35 5.77
C ALA A 255 18.80 6.90 5.70
N LEU A 256 19.20 6.12 4.68
CA LEU A 256 18.86 4.71 4.53
C LEU A 256 19.85 3.76 5.18
N ARG A 257 21.03 4.22 5.64
CA ARG A 257 21.95 3.38 6.45
C ARG A 257 21.31 2.93 7.76
N THR A 258 20.45 3.77 8.33
CA THR A 258 19.72 3.47 9.56
C THR A 258 18.49 2.60 9.34
N CYS A 259 18.04 2.43 8.08
CA CYS A 259 16.88 1.61 7.76
C CYS A 259 17.26 0.12 7.73
N GLU A 260 16.42 -0.73 8.34
CA GLU A 260 16.64 -2.19 8.39
C GLU A 260 16.54 -2.86 7.02
N GLU A 261 15.75 -2.26 6.11
CA GLU A 261 15.55 -2.78 4.75
C GLU A 261 16.72 -2.41 3.84
N LYS A 262 17.62 -3.38 3.63
CA LYS A 262 18.77 -3.22 2.74
C LYS A 262 18.42 -3.20 1.25
N GLU A 263 17.31 -3.84 0.86
CA GLU A 263 16.82 -3.85 -0.52
C GLU A 263 16.44 -2.44 -1.00
N GLN A 264 15.80 -1.69 -0.10
CA GLN A 264 15.48 -0.28 -0.29
C GLN A 264 16.75 0.54 -0.63
N ARG A 265 17.82 0.38 0.16
CA ARG A 265 19.10 1.05 -0.12
C ARG A 265 19.73 0.62 -1.44
N LEU A 266 19.61 -0.66 -1.84
CA LEU A 266 20.06 -1.13 -3.16
C LEU A 266 19.30 -0.42 -4.29
N MET A 267 17.96 -0.33 -4.21
CA MET A 267 17.17 0.36 -5.24
C MET A 267 17.58 1.81 -5.42
N LEU A 268 17.93 2.50 -4.34
CA LEU A 268 18.47 3.87 -4.40
C LEU A 268 19.80 3.91 -5.17
N LEU A 269 20.74 3.02 -4.86
CA LEU A 269 22.06 2.99 -5.50
C LEU A 269 21.97 2.60 -6.98
N GLU A 270 21.07 1.68 -7.33
CA GLU A 270 20.79 1.35 -8.73
C GLU A 270 20.24 2.57 -9.49
N ALA A 271 19.34 3.34 -8.87
CA ALA A 271 18.83 4.60 -9.44
C ALA A 271 19.94 5.66 -9.57
N TRP A 272 20.83 5.78 -8.59
CA TRP A 272 21.98 6.69 -8.66
C TRP A 272 22.96 6.28 -9.77
N LYS A 273 23.24 4.98 -9.93
CA LYS A 273 24.06 4.48 -11.05
C LYS A 273 23.44 4.80 -12.41
N GLN A 274 22.12 4.60 -12.56
CA GLN A 274 21.41 4.97 -13.79
C GLN A 274 21.50 6.47 -14.06
N PHE A 275 21.39 7.30 -13.02
CA PHE A 275 21.54 8.74 -13.14
C PHE A 275 22.94 9.14 -13.64
N GLU A 276 24.02 8.65 -13.03
CA GLU A 276 25.39 8.98 -13.49
C GLU A 276 25.66 8.46 -14.92
N ALA A 277 25.06 7.32 -15.29
CA ALA A 277 25.17 6.77 -16.65
C ALA A 277 24.44 7.63 -17.71
N ILE A 278 23.30 8.23 -17.37
CA ILE A 278 22.52 9.08 -18.30
C ILE A 278 23.14 10.47 -18.42
N THR A 279 23.67 11.01 -17.32
CA THR A 279 24.11 12.41 -17.23
C THR A 279 25.58 12.60 -17.65
N ASN A 280 26.23 11.56 -18.21
CA ASN A 280 27.67 11.47 -18.47
C ASN A 280 28.49 11.95 -17.26
N GLY A 281 28.26 11.34 -16.10
CA GLY A 281 29.04 11.61 -14.89
C GLY A 281 30.52 11.28 -15.10
N ASP A 282 31.40 12.06 -14.47
CA ASP A 282 32.83 11.81 -14.44
C ASP A 282 33.10 10.34 -14.11
N ALA A 283 33.97 9.68 -14.89
CA ALA A 283 34.27 8.25 -14.77
C ALA A 283 34.75 7.86 -13.35
N GLU A 284 35.16 8.83 -12.54
CA GLU A 284 35.50 8.67 -11.13
C GLU A 284 34.25 8.52 -10.24
N THR A 285 33.26 9.39 -10.39
CA THR A 285 32.00 9.33 -9.61
C THR A 285 31.21 8.05 -9.89
N LEU A 286 31.24 7.54 -11.12
CA LEU A 286 30.62 6.26 -11.45
C LEU A 286 31.29 5.09 -10.71
N LYS A 287 32.63 5.10 -10.62
CA LYS A 287 33.38 4.08 -9.88
C LYS A 287 33.12 4.15 -8.37
N GLU A 288 32.94 5.36 -7.83
CA GLU A 288 32.56 5.53 -6.42
C GLU A 288 31.18 4.90 -6.15
N VAL A 289 30.19 5.17 -6.99
CA VAL A 289 28.84 4.58 -6.86
C VAL A 289 28.88 3.07 -7.05
N GLU A 290 29.65 2.55 -8.00
CA GLU A 290 29.85 1.12 -8.19
C GLU A 290 30.56 0.45 -7.00
N GLY A 291 31.48 1.16 -6.34
CA GLY A 291 32.14 0.71 -5.12
C GLY A 291 31.21 0.63 -3.91
N GLU A 292 30.13 1.41 -3.88
CA GLU A 292 29.12 1.39 -2.81
C GLU A 292 28.02 0.33 -3.03
N LEU A 293 27.95 -0.31 -4.21
CA LEU A 293 26.93 -1.34 -4.49
C LEU A 293 27.12 -2.57 -3.58
N PRO A 294 26.02 -3.11 -3.03
CA PRO A 294 26.11 -4.24 -2.12
C PRO A 294 26.39 -5.55 -2.86
N LYS A 295 27.13 -6.44 -2.20
CA LYS A 295 27.28 -7.82 -2.66
C LYS A 295 26.12 -8.65 -2.16
N ARG A 296 25.46 -9.39 -3.06
CA ARG A 296 24.39 -10.33 -2.73
C ARG A 296 25.01 -11.61 -2.17
N VAL A 297 24.78 -11.90 -0.89
CA VAL A 297 25.32 -13.07 -0.20
C VAL A 297 24.17 -14.00 0.20
N LYS A 298 24.35 -15.31 -0.02
CA LYS A 298 23.40 -16.33 0.46
C LYS A 298 23.65 -16.61 1.93
N LYS A 299 22.63 -16.46 2.77
CA LYS A 299 22.63 -16.83 4.19
C LYS A 299 21.58 -17.90 4.45
N ARG A 300 21.76 -18.66 5.53
CA ARG A 300 20.83 -19.71 5.96
C ARG A 300 20.31 -19.35 7.35
N ARG A 301 18.99 -19.24 7.55
CA ARG A 301 18.37 -19.12 8.88
C ARG A 301 17.65 -20.41 9.25
N GLN A 302 17.65 -20.76 10.52
CA GLN A 302 16.83 -21.86 11.01
C GLN A 302 15.39 -21.37 11.24
N ILE A 303 14.41 -22.13 10.75
CA ILE A 303 13.00 -21.92 11.09
C ILE A 303 12.67 -22.80 12.29
N PHE A 304 12.10 -22.19 13.33
CA PHE A 304 11.56 -22.91 14.48
C PHE A 304 10.04 -23.06 14.31
N GLN A 305 9.53 -24.27 14.51
CA GLN A 305 8.10 -24.54 14.71
C GLN A 305 7.90 -25.08 16.13
N GLU A 306 6.64 -25.19 16.60
CA GLU A 306 6.28 -25.55 17.99
C GLU A 306 6.92 -26.86 18.52
N ASN A 307 7.43 -27.74 17.65
CA ASN A 307 8.08 -29.00 18.03
C ASN A 307 9.60 -29.09 17.68
N GLY A 308 10.27 -27.96 17.46
CA GLY A 308 11.73 -27.88 17.24
C GLY A 308 12.15 -27.24 15.92
N VAL A 309 13.41 -27.46 15.51
CA VAL A 309 14.00 -26.89 14.29
C VAL A 309 13.38 -27.58 13.06
N ALA A 310 12.52 -26.86 12.33
CA ALA A 310 11.74 -27.38 11.20
C ALA A 310 12.50 -27.35 9.86
N GLY A 311 13.64 -26.65 9.78
CA GLY A 311 14.49 -26.63 8.60
C GLY A 311 15.37 -25.40 8.48
N TRP A 312 16.19 -25.36 7.43
CA TRP A 312 17.01 -24.19 7.06
C TRP A 312 16.37 -23.48 5.87
N GLU A 313 16.08 -22.20 6.02
CA GLU A 313 15.63 -21.33 4.93
C GLU A 313 16.82 -20.54 4.39
N GLU A 314 17.09 -20.70 3.09
CA GLU A 314 18.09 -19.90 2.40
C GLU A 314 17.48 -18.54 2.05
N TYR A 315 18.03 -17.45 2.60
CA TYR A 315 17.65 -16.08 2.26
C TYR A 315 18.85 -15.31 1.71
N TYR A 316 18.58 -14.31 0.88
CA TYR A 316 19.61 -13.42 0.36
C TYR A 316 19.74 -12.21 1.29
N ASP A 317 20.97 -11.90 1.68
CA ASP A 317 21.29 -10.68 2.42
C ASP A 317 22.24 -9.83 1.59
N TYR A 318 22.04 -8.52 1.66
CA TYR A 318 22.87 -7.55 0.96
C TYR A 318 23.90 -6.99 1.94
N ILE A 319 25.17 -7.01 1.57
CA ILE A 319 26.26 -6.46 2.39
C ILE A 319 26.85 -5.27 1.64
N PHE A 320 26.68 -4.07 2.20
CA PHE A 320 27.29 -2.85 1.69
C PHE A 320 28.75 -2.78 2.12
N PRO A 321 29.68 -2.42 1.22
CA PRO A 321 31.09 -2.25 1.55
C PRO A 321 31.36 -1.24 2.68
N SER A 322 30.51 -0.20 2.81
CA SER A 322 30.59 0.79 3.89
C SER A 322 30.23 0.25 5.29
N ASP A 323 29.43 -0.82 5.37
CA ASP A 323 29.03 -1.46 6.63
C ASP A 323 30.03 -2.57 7.06
N GLU A 324 31.07 -2.84 6.25
CA GLU A 324 32.15 -3.79 6.56
C GLU A 324 33.02 -3.37 7.76
N SER A 325 32.87 -2.15 8.28
CA SER A 325 33.52 -1.73 9.53
C SER A 325 33.10 -2.63 10.71
N SER A 326 31.90 -3.19 10.67
CA SER A 326 31.41 -4.20 11.62
C SER A 326 32.06 -5.59 11.43
N GLN A 327 32.81 -5.80 10.33
CA GLN A 327 33.55 -7.02 10.04
C GLN A 327 35.02 -7.01 10.48
N TRP A 328 35.50 -5.97 11.19
CA TRP A 328 36.85 -5.99 11.79
C TRP A 328 37.13 -7.32 12.52
N SER A 329 36.15 -7.82 13.26
CA SER A 329 36.20 -9.10 13.97
C SER A 329 36.33 -10.32 13.04
N LEU A 330 35.68 -10.29 11.87
CA LEU A 330 35.76 -11.36 10.86
C LEU A 330 37.06 -11.30 10.05
N LYS A 331 37.55 -10.09 9.73
CA LYS A 331 38.88 -9.89 9.13
C LYS A 331 39.97 -10.38 10.08
N LEU A 332 39.90 -10.06 11.38
CA LEU A 332 40.80 -10.57 12.41
C LEU A 332 40.80 -12.11 12.47
N LEU A 333 39.62 -12.75 12.45
CA LEU A 333 39.49 -14.21 12.47
C LEU A 333 40.09 -14.85 11.19
N SER A 334 39.88 -14.23 10.04
CA SER A 334 40.45 -14.71 8.77
C SER A 334 41.98 -14.59 8.74
N VAL A 335 42.52 -13.50 9.28
CA VAL A 335 43.96 -13.25 9.40
C VAL A 335 44.58 -14.21 10.42
N ALA A 336 43.90 -14.46 11.55
CA ALA A 336 44.32 -15.44 12.55
C ALA A 336 44.35 -16.87 11.98
N LYS A 337 43.37 -17.24 11.14
CA LYS A 337 43.35 -18.53 10.45
C LYS A 337 44.50 -18.66 9.45
N GLN A 338 44.79 -17.61 8.68
CA GLN A 338 45.93 -17.59 7.76
C GLN A 338 47.26 -17.65 8.50
N TRP A 339 47.40 -16.99 9.64
CA TRP A 339 48.58 -17.09 10.50
C TRP A 339 48.78 -18.51 11.02
N LYS A 340 47.71 -19.16 11.50
CA LYS A 340 47.76 -20.55 11.95
C LYS A 340 48.10 -21.53 10.82
N GLN A 341 47.60 -21.30 9.60
CA GLN A 341 47.97 -22.09 8.42
C GLN A 341 49.42 -21.90 8.02
N LYS A 342 49.94 -20.67 8.06
CA LYS A 342 51.37 -20.38 7.83
C LYS A 342 52.26 -21.04 8.88
N GLN A 343 51.84 -21.03 10.15
CA GLN A 343 52.55 -21.76 11.20
C GLN A 343 52.57 -23.27 10.93
N ALA A 344 51.43 -23.85 10.56
CA ALA A 344 51.34 -25.27 10.21
C ALA A 344 52.20 -25.63 8.98
N GLN A 345 52.30 -24.75 7.98
CA GLN A 345 53.18 -24.93 6.82
C GLN A 345 54.66 -24.85 7.22
N SER A 346 55.05 -23.85 8.02
CA SER A 346 56.42 -23.71 8.52
C SER A 346 56.85 -24.89 9.42
N SER A 347 55.95 -25.43 10.24
CA SER A 347 56.23 -26.63 11.05
C SER A 347 56.34 -27.90 10.20
N THR A 348 55.69 -27.95 9.03
CA THR A 348 55.79 -29.08 8.10
C THR A 348 57.08 -29.02 7.27
N GLU A 349 57.55 -27.83 6.91
CA GLU A 349 58.85 -27.62 6.24
C GLU A 349 60.04 -27.93 7.17
N VAL A 350 59.93 -27.63 8.47
CA VAL A 350 60.95 -28.01 9.48
C VAL A 350 60.98 -29.52 9.73
N CYS A 351 59.89 -30.25 9.47
CA CYS A 351 59.84 -31.71 9.60
C CYS A 351 60.39 -32.43 8.36
N ASN A 352 60.29 -31.83 7.17
CA ASN A 352 60.89 -32.39 5.95
C ASN A 352 62.41 -32.16 5.86
N ASN A 353 62.94 -31.08 6.45
CA ASN A 353 64.39 -30.80 6.45
C ASN A 353 65.18 -31.55 7.55
N LYS A 354 64.54 -32.38 8.38
CA LYS A 354 65.20 -33.18 9.43
C LYS A 354 65.40 -34.66 9.06
N ASN A 355 64.99 -35.10 7.87
CA ASN A 355 65.17 -36.49 7.44
C ASN A 355 66.50 -36.78 6.75
N ASP A 356 67.34 -35.77 6.51
CA ASP A 356 68.72 -35.95 6.06
C ASP A 356 69.65 -35.26 7.06
N LEU A 357 70.27 -36.05 7.95
CA LEU A 357 71.60 -35.88 8.57
C LEU A 357 71.67 -36.51 9.99
N ASP A 358 72.40 -37.62 10.04
CA ASP A 358 73.25 -38.16 11.11
C ASP A 358 72.69 -38.56 12.49
N GLY A 359 72.71 -39.87 12.77
CA GLY A 359 73.96 -40.56 13.10
C GLY A 359 74.72 -40.17 14.37
N ARG A 360 74.38 -40.82 15.51
CA ARG A 360 75.26 -41.28 16.61
C ARG A 360 76.15 -40.25 17.37
N ASN A 361 75.85 -40.01 18.65
CA ASN A 361 76.61 -40.60 19.79
C ASN A 361 76.03 -40.22 21.17
N THR A 362 76.20 -41.17 22.08
CA THR A 362 75.71 -41.29 23.46
C THR A 362 76.61 -40.60 24.49
N GLU A 363 76.00 -40.17 25.60
CA GLU A 363 76.39 -40.32 27.03
C GLU A 363 75.88 -39.09 27.83
N ASN A 364 75.44 -39.14 29.09
CA ASN A 364 74.96 -40.15 30.03
C ASN A 364 74.57 -39.34 31.29
N THR A 365 73.33 -39.39 31.80
CA THR A 365 73.01 -39.37 33.26
C THR A 365 71.54 -39.78 33.46
N GLN A 366 71.34 -40.73 34.38
CA GLN A 366 70.13 -41.50 34.66
C GLN A 366 69.16 -40.82 35.69
N PRO A 367 67.98 -41.42 36.01
CA PRO A 367 66.71 -40.71 36.17
C PRO A 367 66.18 -40.64 37.61
N LYS A 368 65.13 -39.82 37.83
CA LYS A 368 64.18 -40.00 38.94
C LYS A 368 62.73 -39.85 38.45
N GLN A 369 62.01 -40.97 38.52
CA GLN A 369 60.54 -41.05 38.52
C GLN A 369 59.98 -40.37 39.78
N ILE A 370 58.75 -39.85 39.72
CA ILE A 370 57.65 -40.12 40.68
C ILE A 370 56.34 -39.46 40.17
N LYS A 371 55.40 -40.33 39.82
CA LYS A 371 53.94 -40.40 40.03
C LYS A 371 53.00 -39.19 39.82
N GLU A 372 51.98 -39.50 39.02
CA GLU A 372 50.62 -38.95 39.03
C GLU A 372 49.98 -39.00 40.42
N GLU A 373 49.24 -37.95 40.79
CA GLU A 373 48.09 -38.09 41.69
C GLU A 373 47.10 -36.92 41.49
N SER A 374 45.85 -37.32 41.26
CA SER A 374 44.61 -36.54 41.26
C SER A 374 44.28 -35.95 42.63
N SER A 375 43.70 -34.75 42.70
CA SER A 375 42.65 -34.46 43.70
C SER A 375 41.82 -33.22 43.35
N GLU A 376 40.51 -33.44 43.30
CA GLU A 376 39.45 -32.45 43.49
C GLU A 376 39.64 -31.67 44.79
N LYS A 377 39.27 -30.38 44.79
CA LYS A 377 38.73 -29.71 45.98
C LYS A 377 37.82 -28.55 45.61
N VAL A 378 36.52 -28.80 45.81
CA VAL A 378 35.44 -27.83 46.00
C VAL A 378 35.66 -27.06 47.30
N ARG A 379 35.33 -25.76 47.33
CA ARG A 379 34.82 -25.09 48.54
C ARG A 379 34.00 -23.84 48.17
N GLU A 380 32.70 -23.95 48.47
CA GLU A 380 31.70 -22.87 48.54
C GLU A 380 31.80 -22.09 49.87
N GLY A 381 31.12 -20.95 49.92
CA GLY A 381 30.80 -20.14 51.11
C GLY A 381 31.20 -18.67 50.92
N ASP A 382 30.33 -17.78 50.44
CA ASP A 382 29.13 -17.17 51.07
C ASP A 382 29.45 -15.80 51.68
N SER A 383 28.82 -14.75 51.14
CA SER A 383 28.36 -13.60 51.93
C SER A 383 27.26 -12.86 51.16
N ASP A 384 26.02 -13.24 51.44
CA ASP A 384 24.83 -12.39 51.25
C ASP A 384 24.81 -11.30 52.31
N THR A 385 24.41 -10.08 51.92
CA THR A 385 23.61 -9.18 52.77
C THR A 385 22.78 -8.27 51.88
N ASP A 386 21.51 -8.63 51.71
CA ASP A 386 20.40 -7.74 51.37
C ASP A 386 19.78 -7.20 52.67
N ILE A 387 19.67 -5.87 52.80
CA ILE A 387 18.83 -5.06 53.72
C ILE A 387 18.78 -3.67 53.04
N GLU A 388 17.69 -2.95 52.80
CA GLU A 388 16.25 -3.05 53.08
C GLU A 388 15.55 -2.04 52.14
N SER A 389 14.30 -2.32 51.79
CA SER A 389 13.30 -1.34 51.36
C SER A 389 12.79 -0.54 52.56
N ASP A 390 12.47 0.74 52.39
CA ASP A 390 11.30 1.36 53.04
C ASP A 390 10.92 2.68 52.37
N ASP A 391 9.62 2.95 52.46
CA ASP A 391 8.79 3.96 51.81
C ASP A 391 9.11 5.42 52.17
N GLU A 392 8.87 6.33 51.21
CA GLU A 392 8.09 7.58 51.37
C GLU A 392 7.63 8.12 50.00
#